data_AF-W9AQ52-F1
#
_entry.id   AF-W9AQ52-F1
#
_cell.length_a   1.000
_cell.length_b   1.000
_cell.length_c   1.000
_cell.angle_alpha   90.00
_cell.angle_beta   90.00
_cell.angle_gamma   90.00
#
_symmetry.space_group_name_H-M   'P 1'
#
loop_
_entity.id
_entity.type
_entity.pdbx_description
1 polymer ?
#
loop_
_entity_poly.entity_id
_entity_poly.type
_entity_poly.pdbx_seq_one_letter_code
_entity_poly.pdbx_strand_id
1 'polypeptide(L)'
;MLQDSKQSGRINLDPDSAQDGLAQLVMTVIELLRQVVERHAIRRVEGGTLTEEQIEDLGIALMNLEEKMEELKEIFGLDAEDLNIDLGPLGNLM
;
A
#
# COMPACT_ATOMS: atom_id res chain seq x y z
N MET A 1 5.84 -27.46 -20.35
CA MET A 1 5.52 -26.10 -19.90
C MET A 1 5.60 -26.11 -18.38
N LEU A 2 6.72 -25.66 -17.83
CA LEU A 2 6.87 -25.47 -16.39
C LEU A 2 6.09 -24.20 -16.04
N GLN A 3 5.19 -24.30 -15.06
CA GLN A 3 4.51 -23.15 -14.49
C GLN A 3 5.54 -22.35 -13.70
N ASP A 4 5.87 -21.14 -14.17
CA ASP A 4 6.51 -20.12 -13.35
C ASP A 4 5.51 -19.70 -12.28
N SER A 5 5.59 -20.34 -11.11
CA SER A 5 5.09 -19.75 -9.89
C SER A 5 5.91 -18.49 -9.63
N LYS A 6 5.36 -17.31 -9.95
CA LYS A 6 5.83 -16.01 -9.43
C LYS A 6 6.08 -16.22 -7.93
N GLN A 7 7.34 -16.36 -7.53
CA GLN A 7 7.71 -16.47 -6.13
C GLN A 7 7.31 -15.14 -5.50
N SER A 8 6.34 -15.19 -4.60
CA SER A 8 5.93 -14.05 -3.78
C SER A 8 7.18 -13.36 -3.24
N GLY A 9 7.26 -12.05 -3.42
CA GLY A 9 8.46 -11.25 -3.15
C GLY A 9 8.93 -11.44 -1.72
N ARG A 10 9.92 -12.30 -1.54
CA ARG A 10 10.64 -12.45 -0.26
C ARG A 10 11.45 -11.18 -0.08
N ILE A 11 11.26 -10.46 1.03
CA ILE A 11 12.11 -9.31 1.37
C ILE A 11 13.57 -9.77 1.35
N ASN A 12 14.33 -9.27 0.39
CA ASN A 12 15.76 -9.53 0.34
C ASN A 12 16.45 -8.60 1.33
N LEU A 13 16.79 -9.14 2.51
CA LEU A 13 17.51 -8.43 3.57
C LEU A 13 19.03 -8.59 3.42
N ASP A 14 19.52 -8.87 2.22
CA ASP A 14 20.96 -8.91 1.93
C ASP A 14 21.55 -7.53 2.25
N PRO A 15 22.61 -7.42 3.07
CA PRO A 15 23.20 -6.13 3.48
C PRO A 15 23.55 -5.20 2.31
N ASP A 16 23.86 -5.73 1.12
CA ASP A 16 24.16 -4.94 -0.07
C ASP A 16 22.90 -4.37 -0.77
N SER A 17 21.70 -4.86 -0.42
CA SER A 17 20.39 -4.42 -0.95
C SER A 17 19.37 -4.07 0.15
N ALA A 18 19.80 -4.00 1.41
CA ALA A 18 18.93 -3.80 2.56
C ALA A 18 18.18 -2.46 2.52
N GLN A 19 18.72 -1.45 1.84
CA GLN A 19 18.05 -0.16 1.62
C GLN A 19 16.79 -0.32 0.77
N ASP A 20 16.85 -1.08 -0.32
CA ASP A 20 15.73 -1.29 -1.24
C ASP A 20 14.64 -2.16 -0.59
N GLY A 21 15.05 -3.23 0.10
CA GLY A 21 14.13 -4.09 0.85
C GLY A 21 13.43 -3.35 2.01
N LEU A 22 14.12 -2.42 2.68
CA LEU A 22 13.52 -1.58 3.71
C LEU A 22 12.54 -0.56 3.10
N ALA A 23 12.90 0.07 1.97
CA ALA A 23 12.02 0.98 1.26
C ALA A 23 10.72 0.28 0.84
N GLN A 24 10.82 -0.93 0.25
CA GLN A 24 9.69 -1.76 -0.10
C GLN A 24 8.80 -2.07 1.11
N LEU A 25 9.40 -2.51 2.23
CA LEU A 25 8.65 -2.80 3.46
C LEU A 25 7.91 -1.58 4.01
N VAL A 26 8.58 -0.43 4.08
CA VAL A 26 7.96 0.82 4.55
C VAL A 26 6.82 1.22 3.63
N MET A 27 7.02 1.13 2.31
CA MET A 27 5.99 1.43 1.32
C MET A 27 4.78 0.51 1.44
N THR A 28 4.98 -0.79 1.66
CA THR A 28 3.89 -1.74 1.93
C THR A 28 3.12 -1.40 3.20
N VAL A 29 3.82 -0.99 4.28
CA VAL A 29 3.15 -0.58 5.53
C VAL A 29 2.32 0.68 5.31
N ILE A 30 2.83 1.67 4.57
CA ILE A 30 2.09 2.89 4.25
C ILE A 30 0.86 2.56 3.40
N GLU A 31 0.99 1.71 2.39
CA GLU A 31 -0.13 1.27 1.54
C GLU A 31 -1.20 0.53 2.35
N LEU A 32 -0.81 -0.33 3.29
CA LEU A 32 -1.76 -0.97 4.20
C LEU A 32 -2.52 0.06 5.04
N LEU A 33 -1.83 1.08 5.57
CA LEU A 33 -2.46 2.15 6.33
C LEU A 33 -3.43 2.97 5.45
N ARG A 34 -3.08 3.24 4.19
CA ARG A 34 -3.97 3.90 3.22
C ARG A 34 -5.26 3.11 3.03
N GLN A 35 -5.17 1.81 2.78
CA GLN A 35 -6.35 0.94 2.60
C GLN A 35 -7.24 0.90 3.86
N VAL A 36 -6.63 0.91 5.05
CA VAL A 36 -7.37 1.00 6.31
C VAL A 36 -8.12 2.33 6.41
N VAL A 37 -7.46 3.45 6.13
CA VAL A 37 -8.09 4.78 6.13
C VAL A 37 -9.24 4.85 5.13
N GLU A 38 -9.05 4.35 3.91
CA GLU A 38 -10.08 4.29 2.87
C GLU A 38 -11.30 3.47 3.32
N ARG A 39 -11.07 2.29 3.91
CA ARG A 39 -12.16 1.45 4.43
C ARG A 39 -12.91 2.14 5.57
N HIS A 40 -12.22 2.88 6.44
CA HIS A 40 -12.86 3.67 7.49
C HIS A 40 -13.65 4.85 6.93
N ALA A 41 -13.14 5.51 5.88
CA ALA A 41 -13.83 6.58 5.17
C ALA A 41 -15.17 6.08 4.63
N ILE A 42 -15.17 4.96 3.90
CA ILE A 42 -16.39 4.32 3.36
C ILE A 42 -17.41 4.07 4.48
N ARG A 43 -16.98 3.47 5.60
CA ARG A 43 -17.89 3.21 6.74
C ARG A 43 -18.51 4.48 7.32
N ARG A 44 -17.79 5.60 7.35
CA ARG A 44 -18.32 6.88 7.87
C ARG A 44 -19.36 7.49 6.92
N VAL A 45 -19.15 7.34 5.62
CA VAL A 45 -20.09 7.74 4.57
C VAL A 45 -21.36 6.89 4.66
N GLU A 46 -21.22 5.56 4.65
CA GLU A 46 -22.36 4.62 4.77
C GLU A 46 -23.12 4.76 6.09
N GLY A 47 -22.41 5.08 7.18
CA GLY A 47 -22.99 5.32 8.49
C GLY A 47 -23.75 6.65 8.61
N GLY A 48 -23.75 7.50 7.58
CA GLY A 48 -24.44 8.79 7.58
C GLY A 48 -23.92 9.77 8.63
N THR A 49 -22.67 9.60 9.07
CA THR A 49 -22.05 10.41 10.14
C THR A 49 -21.39 11.69 9.63
N LEU A 50 -21.45 11.92 8.31
CA LEU A 50 -20.82 13.03 7.61
C LEU A 50 -21.87 13.83 6.84
N THR A 51 -21.68 15.14 6.78
CA THR A 51 -22.41 16.03 5.88
C THR A 51 -21.91 15.89 4.44
N GLU A 52 -22.67 16.37 3.46
CA GLU A 52 -22.27 16.31 2.03
C GLU A 52 -20.92 17.00 1.78
N GLU A 53 -20.70 18.18 2.34
CA GLU A 53 -19.42 18.91 2.26
C GLU A 53 -18.26 18.09 2.84
N GLN A 54 -18.46 17.44 4.00
CA GLN A 54 -17.45 16.57 4.60
C GLN A 54 -17.16 15.31 3.78
N ILE A 55 -18.13 14.81 3.01
CA ILE A 55 -17.94 13.68 2.09
C ILE A 55 -17.08 14.12 0.91
N GLU A 56 -17.33 15.32 0.36
CA GLU A 56 -16.52 15.90 -0.72
C GLU A 56 -15.07 16.15 -0.27
N ASP A 57 -14.88 16.81 0.87
CA ASP A 57 -13.55 17.05 1.45
C ASP A 57 -12.78 15.74 1.69
N LEU A 58 -13.48 14.70 2.17
CA LEU A 58 -12.90 13.39 2.38
C LEU A 58 -12.48 12.74 1.05
N GLY A 59 -13.31 12.87 0.00
CA GLY A 59 -12.97 12.40 -1.34
C GLY A 59 -11.70 13.07 -1.87
N ILE A 60 -11.60 14.40 -1.76
CA ILE A 60 -10.41 15.16 -2.16
C ILE A 60 -9.18 14.71 -1.38
N ALA A 61 -9.31 14.53 -0.07
CA ALA A 61 -8.20 14.07 0.77
C ALA A 61 -7.69 12.67 0.36
N LEU A 62 -8.59 11.75 0.03
CA LEU A 62 -8.23 10.41 -0.45
C LEU A 62 -7.57 10.44 -1.83
N MET A 63 -8.05 11.28 -2.76
CA MET A 63 -7.42 11.47 -4.07
C MET A 63 -5.99 12.01 -3.95
N ASN A 64 -5.79 13.02 -3.10
CA ASN A 64 -4.46 13.57 -2.84
C ASN A 64 -3.52 12.54 -2.20
N LEU A 65 -4.04 11.68 -1.33
CA LEU A 65 -3.26 10.60 -0.72
C LEU A 65 -2.82 9.57 -1.77
N GLU A 66 -3.70 9.21 -2.70
CA GLU A 66 -3.39 8.32 -3.82
C GLU A 66 -2.29 8.90 -4.71
N GLU A 67 -2.40 10.17 -5.09
CA GLU A 67 -1.38 10.85 -5.91
C GLU A 67 -0.01 10.85 -5.22
N LYS A 68 0.03 11.08 -3.90
CA LYS A 68 1.28 10.99 -3.13
C LYS A 68 1.84 9.58 -3.02
N MET A 69 1.00 8.55 -3.04
CA MET A 69 1.48 7.18 -3.11
C MET A 69 2.16 6.87 -4.43
N GLU A 70 1.58 7.32 -5.54
CA GLU A 70 2.19 7.15 -6.87
C GLU A 70 3.53 7.89 -6.97
N GLU A 71 3.61 9.14 -6.49
CA GLU A 71 4.89 9.88 -6.44
C GLU A 71 5.97 9.11 -5.63
N LEU A 72 5.61 8.55 -4.48
CA LEU A 72 6.55 7.80 -3.64
C LEU A 72 6.98 6.49 -4.30
N LYS A 73 6.06 5.76 -4.94
CA LYS A 73 6.36 4.56 -5.73
C LYS A 73 7.38 4.86 -6.82
N GLU A 74 7.18 5.94 -7.58
CA GLU A 74 8.13 6.39 -8.61
C GLU A 74 9.52 6.73 -8.03
N ILE A 75 9.57 7.43 -6.90
CA ILE A 75 10.84 7.80 -6.23
C ILE A 75 11.66 6.57 -5.83
N PHE A 76 10.98 5.52 -5.36
CA PHE A 76 11.63 4.28 -4.93
C PHE A 76 11.72 3.22 -6.03
N GLY A 77 11.23 3.51 -7.24
CA GLY A 77 11.24 2.58 -8.37
C GLY A 77 10.42 1.30 -8.12
N LEU A 78 9.31 1.44 -7.40
CA LEU A 78 8.40 0.35 -7.04
C LEU A 78 7.09 0.47 -7.81
N ASP A 79 6.51 -0.66 -8.18
CA ASP A 79 5.15 -0.74 -8.69
C ASP A 79 4.18 -1.29 -7.62
N ALA A 80 2.88 -1.24 -7.91
CA ALA A 80 1.87 -1.77 -7.00
C ALA A 80 2.07 -3.27 -6.67
N GLU A 81 2.59 -4.05 -7.63
CA GLU A 81 2.89 -5.48 -7.44
C GLU A 81 4.01 -5.71 -6.41
N ASP A 82 4.97 -4.78 -6.32
CA ASP A 82 6.09 -4.88 -5.39
C ASP A 82 5.66 -4.67 -3.94
N LEU A 83 4.50 -4.07 -3.71
CA LEU A 83 3.99 -3.88 -2.36
C LEU A 83 3.34 -5.16 -1.80
N ASN A 84 3.12 -6.19 -2.62
CA ASN A 84 2.64 -7.48 -2.16
C ASN A 84 3.79 -8.36 -1.64
N ILE A 85 4.11 -8.16 -0.37
CA ILE A 85 5.22 -8.85 0.30
C ILE A 85 4.73 -10.14 0.99
N ASP A 86 5.50 -11.22 0.79
CA ASP A 86 5.44 -12.44 1.59
C ASP A 86 6.45 -12.37 2.74
N LEU A 87 5.93 -12.30 3.97
CA LEU A 87 6.73 -12.27 5.19
C LEU A 87 7.07 -13.68 5.71
N GLY A 88 6.82 -14.73 4.94
CA GLY A 88 7.03 -16.12 5.31
C GLY A 88 6.09 -16.57 6.43
N PRO A 89 6.58 -16.95 7.63
CA PRO A 89 5.74 -17.46 8.72
C PRO A 89 4.73 -16.44 9.26
N LEU A 90 4.90 -15.15 8.96
CA LEU A 90 3.96 -14.08 9.33
C LEU A 90 2.83 -13.90 8.31
N GLY A 91 2.89 -14.59 7.16
CA GLY A 91 1.90 -14.52 6.09
C GLY A 91 2.18 -13.42 5.07
N ASN A 92 1.25 -13.24 4.13
CA ASN A 92 1.31 -12.19 3.11
C ASN A 92 0.60 -10.94 3.59
N LEU A 93 1.11 -9.76 3.20
CA LEU A 93 0.52 -8.48 3.59
C LEU A 93 -0.61 -8.01 2.66
N MET A 94 -0.76 -8.57 1.44
CA MET A 94 -1.83 -8.23 0.48
C MET A 94 -2.32 -9.41 -0.36
#